data_AF-A0A4Z0HN49-F1
#
_entry.id   AF-A0A4Z0HN49-F1
#
_cell.length_a   1.000
_cell.length_b   1.000
_cell.length_c   1.000
_cell.angle_alpha   90.00
_cell.angle_beta   90.00
_cell.angle_gamma   90.00
#
_symmetry.space_group_name_H-M   'P 1'
#
loop_
_entity.id
_entity.type
_entity.pdbx_description
1 polymer ?
#
loop_
_entity_poly.entity_id
_entity_poly.type
_entity_poly.pdbx_seq_one_letter_code
_entity_poly.pdbx_strand_id
1 'polypeptide(L)'
;MITEMLLVAAGAAVGAPAAVYLYRNADRWRIIAINSVVCALLGCLTALQTTMDSPPPVLLIGEGLLVTAAPITTLLLPLAAIDPRGYPWQTIRRTARTLGLTAMYCSAFAMIGYLSVYVFAGVQYKLKW
;
A
#
# COMPACT_ATOMS: atom_id res chain seq x y z
N MET A 1 13.08 12.13 15.56
CA MET A 1 11.75 11.88 16.15
C MET A 1 10.68 12.91 15.75
N ILE A 2 10.68 14.16 16.24
CA ILE A 2 9.60 15.13 15.90
C ILE A 2 9.57 15.48 14.39
N THR A 3 10.74 15.73 13.81
CA THR A 3 10.90 16.03 12.37
C THR A 3 10.49 14.86 11.48
N GLU A 4 10.79 13.63 11.88
CA GLU A 4 10.40 12.42 11.14
C GLU A 4 8.89 12.22 11.15
N MET A 5 8.24 12.42 12.31
CA MET A 5 6.79 12.38 12.41
C MET A 5 6.12 13.45 11.54
N LEU A 6 6.69 14.66 11.47
CA LEU A 6 6.17 15.73 10.60
C LEU A 6 6.30 15.38 9.11
N LEU A 7 7.39 14.73 8.70
CA LEU A 7 7.59 14.30 7.31
C LEU A 7 6.60 13.20 6.91
N VAL A 8 6.37 12.22 7.79
CA VAL A 8 5.34 11.19 7.58
C VAL A 8 3.95 11.83 7.55
N ALA A 9 3.65 12.76 8.47
CA ALA A 9 2.38 13.47 8.50
C ALA A 9 2.14 14.32 7.22
N ALA A 10 3.19 14.94 6.68
CA ALA A 10 3.11 15.68 5.42
C ALA A 10 2.80 14.76 4.24
N GLY A 11 3.46 13.59 4.16
CA GLY A 11 3.13 12.56 3.18
C GLY A 11 1.68 12.07 3.32
N ALA A 12 1.25 11.81 4.56
CA ALA A 12 -0.10 11.37 4.89
C ALA A 12 -1.19 12.37 4.48
N ALA A 13 -0.92 13.68 4.67
CA ALA A 13 -1.83 14.75 4.29
C ALA A 13 -2.07 14.81 2.76
N VAL A 14 -1.11 14.36 1.96
CA VAL A 14 -1.22 14.30 0.49
C VAL A 14 -1.79 12.96 0.02
N GLY A 15 -1.42 11.86 0.67
CA GLY A 15 -1.89 10.52 0.29
C GLY A 15 -3.39 10.31 0.51
N ALA A 16 -3.97 10.90 1.57
CA ALA A 16 -5.41 10.84 1.83
C ALA A 16 -6.29 11.44 0.69
N PRO A 17 -6.10 12.69 0.23
CA PRO A 17 -6.86 13.23 -0.90
C PRO A 17 -6.51 12.52 -2.23
N ALA A 18 -5.26 12.06 -2.41
CA ALA A 18 -4.90 11.26 -3.57
C ALA A 18 -5.68 9.94 -3.61
N ALA A 19 -5.87 9.27 -2.48
CA ALA A 19 -6.70 8.08 -2.39
C ALA A 19 -8.15 8.38 -2.81
N VAL A 20 -8.75 9.47 -2.30
CA VAL A 20 -10.11 9.87 -2.70
C VAL A 20 -10.23 10.04 -4.22
N TYR A 21 -9.23 10.66 -4.85
CA TYR A 21 -9.21 10.83 -6.31
C TYR A 21 -9.02 9.49 -7.05
N LEU A 22 -8.07 8.66 -6.61
CA LEU A 22 -7.71 7.39 -7.25
C LEU A 22 -8.83 6.35 -7.17
N TYR A 23 -9.56 6.31 -6.06
CA TYR A 23 -10.66 5.36 -5.85
C TYR A 23 -12.03 5.92 -6.25
N ARG A 24 -12.12 7.18 -6.70
CA ARG A 24 -13.37 7.76 -7.18
C ARG A 24 -13.88 6.95 -8.37
N ASN A 25 -15.06 6.34 -8.23
CA ASN A 25 -15.68 5.48 -9.25
C ASN A 25 -14.80 4.30 -9.68
N ALA A 26 -13.89 3.83 -8.81
CA ALA A 26 -13.01 2.73 -9.15
C ALA A 26 -13.74 1.38 -9.02
N ASP A 27 -13.67 0.56 -10.06
CA ASP A 27 -14.13 -0.82 -10.01
C ASP A 27 -13.28 -1.65 -9.05
N ARG A 28 -13.85 -2.75 -8.54
CA ARG A 28 -13.18 -3.67 -7.61
C ARG A 28 -11.78 -4.11 -8.08
N TRP A 29 -11.62 -4.40 -9.37
CA TRP A 29 -10.32 -4.80 -9.93
C TRP A 29 -9.30 -3.67 -9.96
N ARG A 30 -9.77 -2.44 -10.21
CA ARG A 30 -8.92 -1.26 -10.20
C ARG A 30 -8.43 -0.93 -8.78
N ILE A 31 -9.30 -1.12 -7.78
CA ILE A 31 -8.92 -1.00 -6.36
C ILE A 31 -7.82 -2.02 -6.01
N ILE A 32 -7.99 -3.29 -6.39
CA ILE A 32 -6.99 -4.35 -6.15
C ILE A 32 -5.66 -4.00 -6.83
N ALA A 33 -5.70 -3.55 -8.09
CA ALA A 33 -4.51 -3.19 -8.84
C ALA A 33 -3.74 -2.02 -8.20
N ILE A 34 -4.44 -0.93 -7.84
CA ILE A 34 -3.83 0.22 -7.15
C ILE A 34 -3.22 -0.21 -5.82
N ASN A 35 -3.95 -0.99 -5.02
CA ASN A 35 -3.44 -1.50 -3.75
C ASN A 35 -2.19 -2.37 -3.95
N SER A 36 -2.16 -3.26 -4.95
CA SER A 36 -0.98 -4.07 -5.23
C SER A 36 0.25 -3.24 -5.61
N VAL A 37 0.07 -2.17 -6.39
CA VAL A 37 1.17 -1.26 -6.75
C VAL A 37 1.68 -0.51 -5.52
N VAL A 38 0.78 0.03 -4.70
CA VAL A 38 1.15 0.71 -3.45
C VAL A 38 1.86 -0.25 -2.49
N CYS A 39 1.38 -1.48 -2.36
CA CYS A 39 2.00 -2.53 -1.56
C CYS A 39 3.39 -2.91 -2.09
N ALA A 40 3.60 -2.99 -3.41
CA ALA A 40 4.92 -3.21 -4.00
C ALA A 40 5.89 -2.06 -3.69
N LEU A 41 5.43 -0.81 -3.83
CA LEU A 41 6.24 0.36 -3.52
C LEU A 41 6.60 0.43 -2.03
N LEU A 42 5.67 0.09 -1.13
CA LEU A 42 5.94 -0.06 0.30
C LEU A 42 7.00 -1.14 0.56
N GLY A 43 6.91 -2.29 -0.12
CA GLY A 43 7.94 -3.34 -0.05
C GLY A 43 9.32 -2.87 -0.49
N CYS A 44 9.39 -2.05 -1.55
CA CYS A 44 10.65 -1.43 -1.97
C CYS A 44 11.18 -0.44 -0.92
N LEU A 45 10.31 0.39 -0.35
CA LEU A 45 10.70 1.36 0.67
C LEU A 45 11.20 0.67 1.94
N THR A 46 10.54 -0.38 2.40
CA THR A 46 10.98 -1.12 3.59
C THR A 46 12.35 -1.76 3.36
N ALA A 47 12.59 -2.36 2.19
CA ALA A 47 13.90 -2.88 1.84
C ALA A 47 14.98 -1.77 1.84
N LEU A 48 14.69 -0.61 1.23
CA LEU A 48 15.63 0.51 1.19
C LEU A 48 15.93 1.05 2.59
N GLN A 49 14.91 1.24 3.43
CA GLN A 49 15.07 1.68 4.82
C GLN A 49 15.93 0.71 5.63
N THR A 50 15.78 -0.61 5.42
CA THR A 50 16.62 -1.61 6.12
C THR A 50 18.08 -1.62 5.66
N THR A 51 18.38 -1.06 4.48
CA THR A 51 19.75 -1.01 3.92
C THR A 51 20.47 0.32 4.18
N MET A 52 19.78 1.35 4.70
CA MET A 52 20.35 2.68 4.91
C MET A 52 20.42 3.02 6.40
N ASP A 53 21.61 3.41 6.88
CA ASP A 53 21.80 3.84 8.27
C ASP A 53 21.10 5.18 8.60
N SER A 54 20.84 6.01 7.59
CA SER A 54 20.04 7.24 7.73
C SER A 54 19.09 7.40 6.55
N PRO A 55 17.78 7.15 6.73
CA PRO A 55 16.83 7.25 5.63
C PRO A 55 16.68 8.72 5.19
N PRO A 56 16.86 9.05 3.91
CA PRO A 56 16.59 10.40 3.42
C PRO A 56 15.15 10.83 3.71
N PRO A 57 14.90 12.12 3.99
CA PRO A 57 13.58 12.64 4.38
C PRO A 57 12.49 12.37 3.34
N VAL A 58 12.86 12.19 2.07
CA VAL A 58 11.95 11.84 0.97
C VAL A 58 11.33 10.45 1.16
N LEU A 59 12.06 9.48 1.74
CA LEU A 59 11.51 8.14 2.00
C LEU A 59 10.42 8.19 3.07
N LEU A 60 10.58 9.03 4.10
CA LEU A 60 9.59 9.21 5.17
C LEU A 60 8.29 9.86 4.66
N ILE A 61 8.41 10.83 3.75
CA ILE A 61 7.26 11.42 3.05
C ILE A 61 6.58 10.35 2.18
N GLY A 62 7.37 9.56 1.43
CA GLY A 62 6.87 8.47 0.59
C GLY A 62 6.12 7.41 1.39
N GLU A 63 6.61 7.07 2.59
CA GLU A 63 5.97 6.14 3.50
C GLU A 63 4.59 6.67 3.95
N GLY A 64 4.53 7.90 4.47
CA GLY A 64 3.26 8.52 4.87
C GLY A 64 2.26 8.62 3.71
N LEU A 65 2.75 8.93 2.51
CA LEU A 65 1.92 9.00 1.31
C LEU A 65 1.37 7.63 0.92
N LEU A 66 2.20 6.59 0.86
CA LEU A 66 1.77 5.26 0.41
C LEU A 66 0.86 4.57 1.44
N VAL A 67 1.13 4.72 2.74
CA VAL A 67 0.28 4.18 3.81
C VAL A 67 -1.13 4.77 3.74
N THR A 68 -1.25 6.06 3.44
CA THR A 68 -2.55 6.73 3.32
C THR A 68 -3.16 6.68 1.92
N ALA A 69 -2.38 6.34 0.90
CA ALA A 69 -2.84 6.18 -0.47
C ALA A 69 -3.62 4.88 -0.71
N ALA A 70 -3.44 3.84 0.10
CA ALA A 70 -4.18 2.57 -0.01
C ALA A 70 -4.82 2.11 1.32
N PRO A 71 -5.74 2.91 1.91
CA PRO A 71 -6.34 2.56 3.19
C PRO A 71 -7.32 1.40 3.03
N ILE A 72 -7.33 0.47 4.00
CA ILE A 72 -8.22 -0.72 4.02
C ILE A 72 -9.69 -0.33 3.86
N THR A 73 -10.06 0.89 4.27
CA THR A 73 -11.41 1.45 4.11
C THR A 73 -11.87 1.54 2.65
N THR A 74 -10.95 1.67 1.69
CA THR A 74 -11.26 1.70 0.25
C THR A 74 -11.83 0.38 -0.26
N LEU A 75 -11.48 -0.73 0.38
CA LEU A 75 -12.03 -2.05 0.07
C LEU A 75 -13.46 -2.21 0.58
N LEU A 76 -13.89 -1.37 1.53
CA LEU A 76 -15.24 -1.39 2.10
C LEU A 76 -16.21 -0.48 1.33
N LEU A 77 -15.72 0.50 0.55
CA LEU A 77 -16.57 1.37 -0.30
C LEU A 77 -17.49 0.60 -1.25
N PRO A 78 -17.04 -0.41 -2.03
CA PRO A 78 -17.92 -1.17 -2.90
C PRO A 78 -18.91 -2.08 -2.15
N LEU A 79 -18.73 -2.26 -0.84
CA LEU A 79 -19.64 -3.03 0.03
C LEU A 79 -20.68 -2.16 0.74
N ALA A 80 -20.45 -0.85 0.87
CA ALA A 80 -21.40 0.08 1.48
C ALA A 80 -22.70 0.23 0.66
N ALA A 81 -22.69 -0.16 -0.62
CA ALA A 81 -23.86 -0.19 -1.49
C ALA A 81 -24.77 -1.42 -1.28
N ILE A 82 -24.37 -2.39 -0.44
CA ILE A 82 -25.13 -3.62 -0.20
C ILE A 82 -26.00 -3.42 1.03
N ASP A 83 -27.31 -3.48 0.86
CA ASP A 83 -28.28 -3.36 1.95
C ASP A 83 -28.12 -4.55 2.94
N PRO A 84 -27.62 -4.32 4.17
CA PRO A 84 -27.26 -5.40 5.09
C PRO A 84 -28.49 -6.12 5.67
N ARG A 85 -29.69 -5.55 5.50
CA ARG A 85 -30.94 -6.03 6.10
C ARG A 85 -31.48 -7.32 5.47
N GLY A 86 -31.05 -7.67 4.25
CA GLY A 86 -31.55 -8.86 3.55
C GLY A 86 -30.78 -10.15 3.84
N TYR A 87 -29.43 -10.10 3.88
CA TYR A 87 -28.58 -11.30 3.91
C TYR A 87 -27.20 -11.05 4.57
N PRO A 88 -27.13 -10.79 5.89
CA PRO A 88 -25.90 -10.39 6.57
C PRO A 88 -24.76 -11.40 6.40
N TRP A 89 -25.07 -12.70 6.40
CA TRP A 89 -24.09 -13.77 6.23
C TRP A 89 -23.43 -13.77 4.84
N GLN A 90 -24.21 -13.50 3.79
CA GLN A 90 -23.67 -13.44 2.43
C GLN A 90 -22.78 -12.21 2.24
N THR A 91 -23.16 -11.08 2.84
CA THR A 91 -22.35 -9.86 2.86
C THR A 91 -21.01 -10.12 3.55
N ILE A 92 -21.01 -10.66 4.77
CA ILE A 92 -19.78 -11.00 5.51
C ILE A 92 -18.87 -11.93 4.70
N ARG A 93 -19.43 -13.00 4.11
CA ARG A 93 -18.65 -13.95 3.30
C ARG A 93 -18.04 -13.30 2.06
N ARG A 94 -18.75 -12.37 1.40
CA ARG A 94 -18.23 -11.60 0.27
C ARG A 94 -17.14 -10.64 0.72
N THR A 95 -17.34 -9.91 1.82
CA THR A 95 -16.32 -9.03 2.42
C THR A 95 -15.05 -9.82 2.73
N ALA A 96 -15.17 -10.93 3.46
CA ALA A 96 -14.03 -11.75 3.85
C ALA A 96 -13.26 -12.28 2.63
N ARG A 97 -13.97 -12.73 1.59
CA ARG A 97 -13.33 -13.14 0.32
C ARG A 97 -12.64 -11.99 -0.39
N THR A 98 -13.26 -10.81 -0.42
CA THR A 98 -12.64 -9.63 -1.04
C THR A 98 -11.37 -9.23 -0.30
N LEU A 99 -11.45 -9.14 1.04
CA LEU A 99 -10.36 -8.78 1.92
C LEU A 99 -9.21 -9.79 1.81
N GLY A 100 -9.52 -11.08 1.84
CA GLY A 100 -8.54 -12.16 1.71
C GLY A 100 -7.81 -12.15 0.38
N LEU A 101 -8.53 -11.94 -0.74
CA LEU A 101 -7.89 -11.80 -2.05
C LEU A 101 -6.96 -10.59 -2.09
N THR A 102 -7.42 -9.41 -1.62
CA THR A 102 -6.54 -8.24 -1.57
C THR A 102 -5.34 -8.44 -0.67
N ALA A 103 -5.51 -9.06 0.51
CA ALA A 103 -4.41 -9.32 1.43
C ALA A 103 -3.37 -10.23 0.77
N MET A 104 -3.81 -11.27 0.06
CA MET A 104 -2.91 -12.18 -0.67
C MET A 104 -2.17 -11.48 -1.81
N TYR A 105 -2.86 -10.66 -2.62
CA TYR A 105 -2.20 -9.89 -3.68
C TYR A 105 -1.24 -8.85 -3.12
N CYS A 106 -1.64 -8.10 -2.10
CA CYS A 106 -0.78 -7.09 -1.48
C CYS A 106 0.46 -7.71 -0.83
N SER A 107 0.32 -8.84 -0.13
CA SER A 107 1.48 -9.51 0.47
C SER A 107 2.43 -10.05 -0.59
N ALA A 108 1.91 -10.66 -1.66
CA ALA A 108 2.73 -11.13 -2.78
C ALA A 108 3.49 -9.97 -3.45
N PHE A 109 2.80 -8.87 -3.77
CA PHE A 109 3.42 -7.72 -4.42
C PHE A 109 4.39 -6.96 -3.50
N ALA A 110 4.10 -6.85 -2.21
CA ALA A 110 5.03 -6.31 -1.23
C ALA A 110 6.32 -7.15 -1.16
N MET A 111 6.19 -8.48 -1.16
CA MET A 111 7.34 -9.38 -1.16
C MET A 111 8.14 -9.28 -2.46
N ILE A 112 7.48 -9.15 -3.62
CA ILE A 112 8.15 -8.89 -4.91
C ILE A 112 8.91 -7.57 -4.87
N GLY A 113 8.28 -6.49 -4.39
CA GLY A 113 8.92 -5.18 -4.25
C GLY A 113 10.16 -5.25 -3.34
N TYR A 114 10.02 -5.87 -2.18
CA TYR A 114 11.12 -6.08 -1.23
C TYR A 114 12.27 -6.86 -1.88
N LEU A 115 12.00 -8.02 -2.47
CA LEU A 115 13.02 -8.86 -3.12
C LEU A 115 13.67 -8.16 -4.32
N SER A 116 12.93 -7.35 -5.07
CA SER A 116 13.48 -6.63 -6.22
C SER A 116 14.64 -5.73 -5.80
N VAL A 117 14.51 -5.00 -4.70
CA VAL A 117 15.56 -4.13 -4.17
C VAL A 117 16.80 -4.93 -3.79
N TYR A 118 16.65 -6.08 -3.13
CA TYR A 118 17.79 -6.94 -2.77
C TYR A 118 18.49 -7.54 -3.99
N VAL A 119 17.76 -7.95 -5.02
CA VAL A 119 18.36 -8.44 -6.27
C VAL A 119 19.15 -7.33 -6.95
N PHE A 120 18.59 -6.12 -7.07
CA PHE A 120 19.29 -4.99 -7.68
C PHE A 120 20.47 -4.50 -6.83
N ALA A 121 20.35 -4.48 -5.50
CA ALA A 121 21.46 -4.17 -4.60
C ALA A 121 22.58 -5.22 -4.72
N GLY A 122 22.24 -6.51 -4.75
CA GLY A 122 23.20 -7.60 -4.97
C GLY A 122 23.95 -7.50 -6.31
N VAL A 123 23.26 -7.07 -7.37
CA VAL A 123 23.87 -6.79 -8.68
C VAL A 123 24.82 -5.58 -8.61
N GLN A 124 24.44 -4.52 -7.90
CA GLN A 124 25.31 -3.34 -7.69
C GLN A 124 26.60 -3.69 -6.93
N TYR A 125 26.55 -4.61 -5.94
CA TYR A 125 27.75 -5.09 -5.26
C TYR A 125 28.68 -5.91 -6.17
N LYS A 126 28.14 -6.66 -7.15
CA LYS A 126 28.96 -7.43 -8.11
C LYS A 126 29.61 -6.60 -9.20
N LEU A 127 29.10 -5.39 -9.49
CA LEU A 127 29.64 -4.47 -10.51
C LEU A 127 30.67 -3.48 -9.95
N LYS A 128 30.87 -3.43 -8.63
CA LYS A 128 31.88 -2.59 -7.97
C LYS A 128 33.23 -3.29 -7.77
N TRP A 129 33.37 -4.51 -8.26
CA TRP A 129 34.60 -5.30 -8.32
C TRP A 129 34.93 -5.61 -9.78
#